data_AF-A0A523VLW5-F1
#
_entry.id   AF-A0A523VLW5-F1
#
_cell.length_a   1.000
_cell.length_b   1.000
_cell.length_c   1.000
_cell.angle_alpha   90.00
_cell.angle_beta   90.00
_cell.angle_gamma   90.00
#
_symmetry.space_group_name_H-M   'P 1'
#
loop_
_entity.id
_entity.type
_entity.pdbx_description
1 polymer ?
#
loop_
_entity_poly.entity_id
_entity_poly.type
_entity_poly.pdbx_seq_one_letter_code
_entity_poly.pdbx_strand_id
1 'polypeptide(L)' 'GEREKEHGITVNAICPTAFPHVGEEEADAMSQHRSEWVERKKSMPQDIAEAVVYLASEAGRFVTCSALQIREVKRTM' A
#
# COMPACT_ATOMS: atom_id res chain seq x y z
N GLY A 1 -19.79 3.85 -4.39
CA GLY A 1 -19.19 4.76 -3.41
C GLY A 1 -20.24 5.63 -2.72
N GLU A 2 -20.97 6.47 -3.48
CA GLU A 2 -21.90 7.44 -2.86
C GLU A 2 -23.05 6.80 -2.06
N ARG A 3 -23.64 5.70 -2.54
CA ARG A 3 -24.71 5.00 -1.80
C ARG A 3 -24.20 4.38 -0.50
N GLU A 4 -22.98 3.85 -0.52
CA GLU A 4 -22.36 3.18 0.61
C GLU A 4 -22.07 4.15 1.77
N LYS A 5 -21.81 5.43 1.47
CA LYS A 5 -21.61 6.48 2.48
C LYS A 5 -22.82 6.67 3.40
N GLU A 6 -24.04 6.57 2.87
CA GLU A 6 -25.28 6.70 3.65
C GLU A 6 -25.40 5.61 4.72
N HIS A 7 -24.67 4.50 4.56
CA HIS A 7 -24.60 3.38 5.49
C HIS A 7 -23.30 3.38 6.32
N GLY A 8 -22.48 4.43 6.25
CA GLY A 8 -21.19 4.49 6.92
C GLY A 8 -20.15 3.51 6.37
N ILE A 9 -20.32 3.03 5.13
CA ILE A 9 -19.39 2.11 4.47
C ILE A 9 -18.44 2.91 3.57
N THR A 10 -17.14 2.70 3.74
CA THR A 10 -16.12 3.25 2.85
C THR A 10 -15.79 2.25 1.74
N VAL A 11 -15.54 2.76 0.52
CA VAL A 11 -15.11 1.95 -0.62
C VAL A 11 -13.97 2.67 -1.32
N ASN A 12 -12.82 2.02 -1.46
CA ASN A 12 -11.62 2.60 -2.06
C ASN A 12 -10.97 1.61 -3.03
N ALA A 13 -10.12 2.11 -3.91
CA ALA A 13 -9.27 1.33 -4.81
C ALA A 13 -7.79 1.62 -4.50
N ILE A 14 -6.96 0.58 -4.53
CA ILE A 14 -5.50 0.69 -4.53
C ILE A 14 -5.01 0.31 -5.92
N CYS A 15 -4.22 1.20 -6.51
CA CYS A 15 -3.72 1.08 -7.87
C CYS A 15 -2.19 0.94 -7.81
N PRO A 16 -1.65 -0.27 -7.64
CA PRO A 16 -0.22 -0.50 -7.65
C PRO A 16 0.35 -0.46 -9.07
N THR A 17 1.63 -0.12 -9.20
CA THR A 17 2.42 -0.41 -10.39
C THR A 17 3.07 -1.79 -10.28
N ALA A 18 3.69 -2.26 -11.38
CA ALA A 18 4.51 -3.46 -11.34
C ALA A 18 5.59 -3.37 -10.24
N PHE A 19 5.77 -4.46 -9.51
CA PHE A 19 6.79 -4.62 -8.48
C PHE A 19 7.83 -5.65 -8.96
N PRO A 20 9.08 -5.57 -8.45
CA PRO A 20 10.11 -6.52 -8.82
C PRO A 20 9.78 -7.93 -8.28
N HIS A 21 10.23 -8.94 -9.02
CA HIS A 21 10.29 -10.30 -8.51
C HIS A 21 11.53 -10.42 -7.61
N VAL A 22 11.36 -10.99 -6.42
CA VAL A 22 12.43 -11.23 -5.45
C VAL A 22 12.55 -12.72 -5.14
N GLY A 23 13.71 -13.16 -4.65
CA GLY A 23 13.91 -14.53 -4.19
C GLY A 23 13.24 -14.77 -2.82
N GLU A 24 13.15 -16.04 -2.40
CA GLU A 24 12.59 -16.42 -1.10
C GLU A 24 13.36 -15.81 0.07
N GLU A 25 14.70 -15.90 0.06
CA GLU A 25 15.56 -15.34 1.13
C GLU A 25 15.39 -13.81 1.27
N GLU A 26 15.30 -13.12 0.13
CA GLU A 26 15.07 -11.67 0.09
C GLU A 26 13.65 -11.32 0.59
N ALA A 27 12.63 -12.09 0.18
CA ALA A 27 11.26 -11.92 0.65
C ALA A 27 11.14 -12.13 2.18
N ASP A 28 11.82 -13.14 2.72
CA ASP A 28 11.89 -13.41 4.15
C ASP A 28 12.57 -12.27 4.90
N ALA A 29 13.71 -11.79 4.40
CA ALA A 29 14.42 -10.65 4.97
C ALA A 29 13.55 -9.38 4.96
N MET A 30 12.82 -9.14 3.87
CA MET A 30 11.88 -8.03 3.77
C MET A 30 10.73 -8.15 4.78
N SER A 31 10.15 -9.33 4.96
CA SER A 31 9.07 -9.57 5.93
C SER A 31 9.46 -9.25 7.37
N GLN A 32 10.75 -9.39 7.68
CA GLN A 32 11.35 -9.11 8.98
C GLN A 32 11.89 -7.68 9.09
N HIS A 33 11.56 -6.82 8.13
CA HIS A 33 11.97 -5.40 8.10
C HIS A 33 13.49 -5.20 8.16
N ARG A 34 14.26 -6.14 7.58
CA ARG A 34 15.72 -6.04 7.48
C ARG A 34 16.15 -5.03 6.40
N SER A 35 17.45 -4.96 6.12
CA SER A 35 18.06 -4.06 5.12
C SER A 35 17.34 -4.03 3.78
N GLU A 36 16.91 -5.20 3.30
CA GLU A 36 16.22 -5.41 2.03
C GLU A 36 14.89 -4.65 1.99
N TRP A 37 14.20 -4.55 3.13
CA TRP A 37 12.99 -3.73 3.27
C TRP A 37 13.32 -2.25 3.43
N VAL A 38 14.25 -1.91 4.33
CA VAL A 38 14.55 -0.51 4.70
C VAL A 38 15.18 0.26 3.54
N GLU A 39 16.06 -0.39 2.78
CA GLU A 39 16.83 0.21 1.69
C GLU A 39 16.17 0.02 0.32
N ARG A 40 14.99 -0.61 0.27
CA ARG A 40 14.27 -0.85 -0.99
C ARG A 40 14.01 0.46 -1.73
N LYS A 41 14.22 0.43 -3.03
CA LYS A 41 13.98 1.57 -3.93
C LYS A 41 12.63 1.50 -4.62
N LYS A 42 12.10 0.28 -4.76
CA LYS A 42 10.85 0.00 -5.45
C LYS A 42 9.74 -0.26 -4.44
N SER A 43 8.51 0.03 -4.85
CA SER A 43 7.33 -0.41 -4.12
C SER A 43 7.22 -1.93 -4.17
N MET A 44 6.74 -2.51 -3.08
CA MET A 44 6.63 -3.95 -2.85
C MET A 44 5.21 -4.31 -2.39
N PRO A 45 4.81 -5.60 -2.45
CA PRO A 45 3.49 -6.02 -2.00
C PRO A 45 3.12 -5.60 -0.56
N GLN A 46 4.11 -5.45 0.32
CA GLN A 46 3.89 -4.98 1.69
C GLN A 46 3.38 -3.51 1.72
N ASP A 47 3.79 -2.65 0.79
CA ASP A 47 3.25 -1.27 0.70
C ASP A 47 1.74 -1.30 0.37
N ILE A 48 1.29 -2.27 -0.43
CA ILE A 48 -0.13 -2.49 -0.73
C ILE A 48 -0.85 -2.94 0.55
N ALA A 49 -0.26 -3.89 1.29
CA ALA A 49 -0.84 -4.38 2.53
C ALA A 49 -1.01 -3.25 3.57
N GLU A 50 0.01 -2.40 3.74
CA GLU A 50 -0.07 -1.23 4.62
C GLU A 50 -1.16 -0.26 4.19
N ALA A 51 -1.29 0.02 2.89
CA ALA A 51 -2.34 0.86 2.35
C ALA A 51 -3.74 0.29 2.57
N VAL A 52 -3.92 -1.04 2.44
CA VAL A 52 -5.18 -1.73 2.77
C VAL A 52 -5.51 -1.54 4.25
N VAL A 53 -4.54 -1.78 5.13
CA VAL A 53 -4.73 -1.63 6.58
C VAL A 53 -5.13 -0.20 6.92
N TYR A 54 -4.47 0.80 6.34
CA TYR A 54 -4.85 2.20 6.52
C TYR A 54 -6.31 2.46 6.12
N LEU A 55 -6.69 2.11 4.88
CA LEU A 55 -8.03 2.36 4.33
C LEU A 55 -9.14 1.58 5.04
N ALA A 56 -8.82 0.43 5.65
CA ALA A 56 -9.74 -0.40 6.41
C ALA A 56 -9.77 -0.05 7.92
N SER A 57 -8.91 0.86 8.38
CA SER A 57 -8.83 1.28 9.78
C SER A 57 -9.55 2.60 10.05
N GLU A 58 -9.68 2.95 11.34
CA GLU A 58 -10.17 4.27 11.76
C GLU A 58 -9.35 5.44 11.19
N ALA A 59 -8.06 5.24 10.90
CA ALA A 59 -7.22 6.27 10.30
C ALA A 59 -7.68 6.64 8.88
N GLY A 60 -8.36 5.72 8.19
CA GLY A 60 -8.94 5.90 6.86
C GLY A 60 -10.44 6.20 6.86
N ARG A 61 -11.10 6.40 8.01
CA ARG A 61 -12.59 6.45 8.09
C ARG A 61 -13.26 7.56 7.27
N PHE A 62 -12.53 8.60 6.91
CA PHE A 62 -13.01 9.70 6.06
C PHE A 62 -12.53 9.59 4.59
N VAL A 63 -11.83 8.51 4.25
CA VAL A 63 -11.35 8.23 2.90
C VAL A 63 -12.28 7.21 2.25
N THR A 64 -13.02 7.64 1.24
CA THR A 64 -13.93 6.80 0.45
C THR A 64 -14.04 7.36 -0.96
N CYS A 65 -14.44 6.53 -1.92
CA CYS A 65 -14.42 6.82 -3.35
C CYS A 65 -13.04 7.24 -3.87
N SER A 66 -11.95 6.85 -3.18
CA SER A 66 -10.59 7.24 -3.55
C SER A 66 -9.89 6.14 -4.35
N ALA A 67 -9.00 6.54 -5.26
CA ALA A 67 -8.07 5.68 -5.96
C ALA A 67 -6.64 6.03 -5.53
N LEU A 68 -6.05 5.19 -4.67
CA LEU A 68 -4.70 5.40 -4.14
C LEU A 68 -3.67 4.79 -5.10
N GLN A 69 -2.96 5.64 -5.82
CA GLN A 69 -1.85 5.22 -6.66
C GLN A 69 -0.61 4.94 -5.82
N ILE A 70 -0.13 3.70 -5.85
CA ILE A 70 1.18 3.33 -5.30
C ILE A 70 2.17 3.32 -6.46
N ARG A 71 3.21 4.14 -6.35
CA ARG A 71 4.29 4.30 -7.34
C ARG A 71 5.58 4.67 -6.63
N GLU A 72 6.70 4.43 -7.31
CA GLU A 72 8.01 4.88 -6.83
C GLU A 72 8.00 6.41 -6.62
N VAL A 73 8.33 6.86 -5.42
CA VAL A 73 8.58 8.27 -5.16
C VAL A 73 9.99 8.54 -5.67
N LYS A 74 10.12 9.31 -6.76
CA LYS A 74 11.41 9.90 -7.12
C LYS A 74 11.89 10.73 -5.93
N ARG A 75 12.88 10.24 -5.19
CA ARG A 75 13.61 11.07 -4.24
C ARG A 75 14.42 12.06 -5.07
N THR A 76 13.89 13.27 -5.28
CA THR A 76 14.71 14.41 -5.68
C THR A 76 15.66 14.70 -4.52
N MET A 77 16.96 14.59 -4.80
CA MET A 77 18.02 15.15 -3.95
C MET A 77 17.94 16.68 -4.00
#